data_AF-A0A6U4EG13-F1
#
_entry.id   AF-A0A6U4EG13-F1
#
_cell.length_a   1.000
_cell.length_b   1.000
_cell.length_c   1.000
_cell.angle_alpha   90.00
_cell.angle_beta   90.00
_cell.angle_gamma   90.00
#
_symmetry.space_group_name_H-M   'P 1'
#
loop_
_entity.id
_entity.type
_entity.pdbx_description
1 polymer ?
#
loop_
_entity_poly.entity_id
_entity_poly.type
_entity_poly.pdbx_seq_one_letter_code
_entity_poly.pdbx_strand_id
1 'polypeptide(L)'
;MRVLRYPLAPPAVGDQQGVGEHTDYGCLTLITADNAPGFDRCLQIRDMHKNDWVFVEPRDNCFIINIGDMLSHWVEGYRSTPHRVLSPQGHPDMPEAQAARGRVSVAYFFEPNFDAVITPLAAAEGAGRGSGEPVLYGEHLREKVTSNFNYGVAQG
;
A
#
# COMPACT_ATOMS: atom_id res chain seq x y z
N MET A 1 -5.97 -3.46 -11.32
CA MET A 1 -4.86 -2.51 -11.63
C MET A 1 -5.33 -1.09 -11.39
N ARG A 2 -4.46 -0.21 -10.89
CA ARG A 2 -4.77 1.21 -10.62
C ARG A 2 -3.62 2.08 -11.11
N VAL A 3 -3.93 3.14 -11.84
CA VAL A 3 -2.97 4.17 -12.25
C VAL A 3 -3.23 5.40 -11.41
N LEU A 4 -2.20 5.87 -10.70
CA LEU A 4 -2.30 7.00 -9.77
C LEU A 4 -1.34 8.09 -10.21
N ARG A 5 -1.82 9.33 -10.22
CA ARG A 5 -0.99 10.52 -10.41
C ARG A 5 -1.02 11.35 -9.13
N TYR A 6 0.16 11.70 -8.64
CA TYR A 6 0.39 12.57 -7.51
C TYR A 6 0.97 13.90 -8.03
N PRO A 7 0.18 14.99 -8.06
CA PRO A 7 0.70 16.29 -8.44
C PRO A 7 1.74 16.77 -7.43
N LEU A 8 2.61 17.69 -7.87
CA LEU A 8 3.52 18.38 -6.96
C LEU A 8 2.71 19.09 -5.87
N ALA A 9 3.11 18.89 -4.62
CA ALA A 9 2.56 19.64 -3.51
C ALA A 9 2.93 21.13 -3.66
N PRO A 10 2.00 22.06 -3.41
CA PRO A 10 2.37 23.47 -3.28
C PRO A 10 3.37 23.64 -2.14
N PRO A 11 4.19 24.70 -2.14
CA PRO A 11 5.08 25.01 -1.02
C PRO A 11 4.24 25.21 0.24
N ALA A 12 4.20 24.20 1.11
CA ALA A 12 3.39 24.17 2.31
C ALA A 12 4.26 23.79 3.50
N VAL A 13 3.85 24.22 4.70
CA VAL A 13 4.49 23.85 5.96
C VAL A 13 3.99 22.45 6.34
N GLY A 14 4.54 21.41 5.71
CA GLY A 14 4.31 20.02 6.08
C GLY A 14 3.97 19.07 4.93
N ASP A 15 3.88 17.79 5.27
CA ASP A 15 3.62 16.70 4.33
C ASP A 15 2.19 16.77 3.78
N GLN A 16 2.06 16.83 2.45
CA GLN A 16 0.77 16.77 1.76
C GLN A 16 0.42 15.32 1.46
N GLN A 17 -0.64 14.81 2.09
CA GLN A 17 -1.06 13.43 1.93
C GLN A 17 -1.58 13.18 0.50
N GLY A 18 -1.00 12.20 -0.20
CA GLY A 18 -1.49 11.71 -1.50
C GLY A 18 -2.47 10.56 -1.33
N VAL A 19 -2.03 9.48 -0.66
CA VAL A 19 -2.89 8.37 -0.23
C VAL A 19 -2.63 8.14 1.27
N GLY A 20 -3.71 8.02 2.04
CA GLY A 20 -3.63 7.81 3.49
C GLY A 20 -3.02 6.47 3.89
N GLU A 21 -2.83 6.29 5.20
CA GLU A 21 -2.39 5.02 5.77
C GLU A 21 -3.39 3.89 5.45
N HIS A 22 -2.88 2.78 4.91
CA HIS A 22 -3.65 1.57 4.66
C HIS A 22 -2.75 0.34 4.57
N THR A 23 -3.37 -0.83 4.53
CA THR A 23 -2.76 -2.07 4.03
C THR A 23 -3.55 -2.58 2.81
N ASP A 24 -2.87 -3.30 1.94
CA ASP A 24 -3.48 -3.86 0.73
C ASP A 24 -4.27 -5.13 1.01
N TYR A 25 -5.38 -5.30 0.30
CA TYR A 25 -6.38 -6.30 0.65
C TYR A 25 -5.97 -7.72 0.27
N GLY A 26 -5.43 -7.89 -0.95
CA GLY A 26 -5.15 -9.18 -1.56
C GLY A 26 -3.87 -9.85 -1.10
N CYS A 27 -3.18 -10.51 -2.02
CA CYS A 27 -1.98 -11.29 -1.73
C CYS A 27 -0.70 -10.46 -1.88
N LEU A 28 -0.51 -9.86 -3.05
CA LEU A 28 0.66 -9.05 -3.37
C LEU A 28 0.24 -7.80 -4.13
N THR A 29 0.97 -6.71 -3.94
CA THR A 29 0.88 -5.53 -4.79
C THR A 29 2.23 -5.26 -5.43
N LEU A 30 2.22 -5.05 -6.74
CA LEU A 30 3.40 -4.68 -7.52
C LEU A 30 3.23 -3.23 -7.98
N ILE A 31 4.20 -2.39 -7.64
CA ILE A 31 4.16 -0.95 -7.88
C ILE A 31 5.38 -0.54 -8.70
N THR A 32 5.17 0.23 -9.76
CA THR A 32 6.28 0.83 -10.52
C THR A 32 7.11 1.76 -9.63
N ALA A 33 8.44 1.60 -9.65
CA ALA A 33 9.36 2.51 -8.98
C ALA A 33 9.72 3.66 -9.93
N ASP A 34 9.38 4.90 -9.54
CA ASP A 34 9.77 6.12 -10.25
C ASP A 34 10.87 6.81 -9.43
N ASN A 35 12.12 6.71 -9.89
CA ASN A 35 13.32 7.21 -9.22
C ASN A 35 13.72 8.63 -9.66
N ALA A 36 12.77 9.38 -10.21
CA ALA A 36 13.03 10.76 -10.56
C ALA A 36 13.30 11.62 -9.28
N PRO A 37 14.12 12.68 -9.38
CA PRO A 37 14.51 13.49 -8.21
C PRO A 37 13.32 13.94 -7.34
N GLY A 38 13.42 13.72 -6.03
CA GLY A 38 12.38 14.10 -5.05
C GLY A 38 11.25 13.09 -4.87
N PHE A 39 11.21 11.99 -5.63
CA PHE A 39 10.17 10.96 -5.49
C PHE A 39 10.51 9.84 -4.49
N ASP A 40 11.77 9.80 -4.05
CA ASP A 40 12.28 8.99 -2.94
C ASP A 40 11.60 9.33 -1.60
N ARG A 41 10.94 10.49 -1.52
CA ARG A 41 10.19 10.95 -0.34
C ARG A 41 8.68 10.86 -0.48
N CYS A 42 8.18 10.03 -1.40
CA CYS A 42 6.74 9.86 -1.60
C CYS A 42 6.17 8.66 -0.85
N LEU A 43 6.70 7.46 -1.05
CA LEU A 43 6.15 6.24 -0.43
C LEU A 43 6.75 6.04 0.96
N GLN A 44 5.90 5.82 1.95
CA GLN A 44 6.30 5.47 3.31
C GLN A 44 5.69 4.16 3.76
N ILE A 45 6.47 3.35 4.47
CA ILE A 45 6.04 2.15 5.17
C ILE A 45 6.22 2.33 6.68
N ARG A 46 5.38 1.68 7.47
CA ARG A 46 5.49 1.70 8.93
C ARG A 46 6.48 0.65 9.40
N ASP A 47 7.54 1.07 10.08
CA ASP A 47 8.43 0.18 10.82
C ASP A 47 7.64 -0.39 12.00
N MET A 48 7.35 -1.69 11.96
CA MET A 48 6.50 -2.34 12.95
C MET A 48 7.18 -2.56 14.31
N HIS A 49 8.49 -2.36 14.42
CA HIS A 49 9.23 -2.46 15.67
C HIS A 49 9.31 -1.11 16.39
N LYS A 50 9.55 -0.04 15.62
CA LYS A 50 9.71 1.32 16.15
C LYS A 50 8.43 2.14 16.12
N ASN A 51 7.44 1.69 15.35
CA ASN A 51 6.19 2.39 15.10
C ASN A 51 6.36 3.73 14.36
N ASP A 52 7.43 3.85 13.56
CA ASP A 52 7.80 5.06 12.82
C ASP A 52 7.60 4.88 11.31
N TRP A 53 7.49 5.99 10.58
CA TRP A 53 7.40 5.99 9.12
C TRP A 53 8.78 6.03 8.48
N VAL A 54 9.02 5.13 7.53
CA VAL A 54 10.28 5.04 6.78
C VAL A 54 10.00 5.20 5.29
N PHE A 55 10.78 6.03 4.61
CA PHE A 55 10.68 6.21 3.17
C PHE A 55 11.18 4.98 2.41
N VAL A 56 10.49 4.65 1.32
CA VAL A 56 10.90 3.60 0.39
C VAL A 56 11.61 4.26 -0.78
N GLU A 57 12.92 4.00 -0.89
CA GLU A 57 13.73 4.48 -2.00
C GLU A 57 13.39 3.71 -3.29
N PRO A 58 12.86 4.37 -4.33
CA PRO A 58 12.64 3.75 -5.63
C PRO A 58 13.98 3.40 -6.29
N ARG A 59 14.02 2.26 -6.97
CA ARG A 59 15.20 1.82 -7.73
C ARG A 59 14.86 1.65 -9.19
N ASP A 60 15.77 2.04 -10.07
CA ASP A 60 15.60 1.88 -11.50
C ASP A 60 15.42 0.42 -11.89
N ASN A 61 14.55 0.18 -12.88
CA ASN A 61 14.23 -1.16 -13.40
C ASN A 61 13.71 -2.15 -12.34
N CYS A 62 13.18 -1.65 -11.22
CA CYS A 62 12.61 -2.47 -10.16
C CYS A 62 11.11 -2.22 -9.99
N PHE A 63 10.43 -3.22 -9.43
CA PHE A 63 9.12 -3.04 -8.81
C PHE A 63 9.30 -2.96 -7.29
N ILE A 64 8.49 -2.12 -6.67
CA ILE A 64 8.25 -2.21 -5.23
C ILE A 64 7.14 -3.26 -5.05
N ILE A 65 7.39 -4.27 -4.22
CA ILE A 65 6.46 -5.36 -3.96
C ILE A 65 6.16 -5.40 -2.48
N ASN A 66 4.88 -5.42 -2.13
CA ASN A 66 4.44 -5.60 -0.75
C ASN A 66 3.41 -6.73 -0.63
N ILE A 67 3.34 -7.26 0.58
CA ILE A 67 2.42 -8.31 0.99
C ILE A 67 1.12 -7.66 1.42
N GLY A 68 0.00 -8.23 0.97
CA GLY A 68 -1.35 -7.85 1.38
C GLY A 68 -1.91 -8.76 2.46
N ASP A 69 -3.09 -8.41 2.95
CA ASP A 69 -3.74 -9.04 4.09
C ASP A 69 -4.02 -10.53 3.85
N MET A 70 -4.43 -10.93 2.64
CA MET A 70 -4.74 -12.34 2.34
C MET A 70 -3.51 -13.23 2.38
N LEU A 71 -2.36 -12.79 1.87
CA LEU A 71 -1.14 -13.60 1.94
C LEU A 71 -0.60 -13.64 3.38
N SER A 72 -0.72 -12.54 4.11
CA SER A 72 -0.37 -12.49 5.53
C SER A 72 -1.21 -13.48 6.36
N HIS A 73 -2.53 -13.52 6.13
CA HIS A 73 -3.45 -14.45 6.76
C HIS A 73 -3.21 -15.91 6.32
N TRP A 74 -2.91 -16.12 5.03
CA TRP A 74 -2.72 -17.47 4.49
C TRP A 74 -1.46 -18.15 5.02
N VAL A 75 -0.32 -17.46 5.06
CA VAL A 75 0.98 -18.09 5.36
C VAL A 75 1.39 -17.97 6.84
N GLU A 76 0.81 -17.04 7.61
CA GLU A 76 1.09 -16.86 9.04
C GLU A 76 2.58 -16.73 9.39
N GLY A 77 3.24 -15.73 8.79
CA GLY A 77 4.68 -15.46 9.02
C GLY A 77 5.18 -14.22 8.32
N TYR A 78 4.43 -13.74 7.33
CA TYR A 78 4.65 -12.46 6.67
C TYR A 78 3.58 -11.46 7.09
N ARG A 79 3.93 -10.17 7.10
CA ARG A 79 3.04 -9.09 7.54
C ARG A 79 2.58 -8.25 6.36
N SER A 80 1.30 -7.93 6.37
CA SER A 80 0.74 -6.83 5.58
C SER A 80 1.10 -5.51 6.26
N THR A 81 2.09 -4.80 5.73
CA THR A 81 2.68 -3.62 6.38
C THR A 81 1.89 -2.34 6.03
N PRO A 82 1.47 -1.54 7.03
CA PRO A 82 0.85 -0.24 6.77
C PRO A 82 1.76 0.66 5.95
N HIS A 83 1.18 1.30 4.95
CA HIS A 83 1.90 2.20 4.05
C HIS A 83 1.01 3.38 3.66
N ARG A 84 1.66 4.48 3.27
CA ARG A 84 1.01 5.72 2.82
C ARG A 84 1.85 6.38 1.74
N VAL A 85 1.23 7.26 0.97
CA VAL A 85 1.92 8.02 -0.08
C VAL A 85 1.74 9.51 0.17
N LEU A 86 2.84 10.23 0.22
CA LEU A 86 2.90 11.68 0.22
C LEU A 86 3.00 12.19 -1.22
N SER A 87 2.40 13.35 -1.47
CA SER A 87 2.59 14.05 -2.73
C SER A 87 4.05 14.52 -2.84
N PRO A 88 4.66 14.46 -4.04
CA PRO A 88 6.04 14.88 -4.23
C PRO A 88 6.22 16.36 -3.87
N GLN A 89 7.35 16.68 -3.26
CA GLN A 89 7.78 18.05 -2.97
C GLN A 89 8.80 18.52 -4.02
N GLY A 90 9.00 19.83 -4.12
CA GLY A 90 10.01 20.39 -5.00
C GLY A 90 11.41 19.91 -4.62
N HIS A 91 12.25 19.64 -5.63
CA HIS A 91 13.64 19.22 -5.44
C HIS A 91 14.57 20.09 -6.31
N PRO A 92 15.77 20.49 -5.84
CA PRO A 92 16.68 21.34 -6.60
C PRO A 92 17.01 20.79 -7.99
N ASP A 93 17.16 19.48 -8.10
CA ASP A 93 17.47 18.78 -9.35
C ASP A 93 16.24 18.33 -10.15
N MET A 94 15.02 18.72 -9.75
CA MET A 94 13.80 18.36 -10.47
C MET A 94 13.56 19.30 -11.67
N PRO A 95 13.53 18.78 -12.91
CA PRO A 95 13.19 19.59 -14.08
C PRO A 95 11.74 20.09 -14.05
N GLU A 96 11.47 21.25 -14.65
CA GLU A 96 10.11 21.84 -14.71
C GLU A 96 9.08 20.88 -15.33
N ALA A 97 9.46 20.16 -16.39
CA ALA A 97 8.59 19.17 -17.02
C ALA A 97 8.23 18.01 -16.07
N GLN A 98 9.16 17.60 -15.20
CA GLN A 98 8.91 16.57 -14.18
C GLN A 98 7.99 17.12 -13.08
N ALA A 99 8.23 18.35 -12.62
CA ALA A 99 7.37 19.02 -11.64
C ALA A 99 5.92 19.12 -12.15
N ALA A 100 5.72 19.49 -13.42
CA ALA A 100 4.42 19.54 -14.06
C ALA A 100 3.78 18.15 -14.22
N ARG A 101 4.58 17.12 -14.55
CA ARG A 101 4.10 15.73 -14.65
C ARG A 101 3.62 15.21 -13.29
N GLY A 102 4.35 15.52 -12.22
CA GLY A 102 4.20 14.86 -10.93
C GLY A 102 4.67 13.40 -10.95
N ARG A 103 4.45 12.69 -9.85
CA ARG A 103 4.75 11.27 -9.73
C ARG A 103 3.59 10.45 -10.27
N VAL A 104 3.88 9.48 -11.13
CA VAL A 104 2.90 8.52 -11.61
C VAL A 104 3.30 7.14 -11.09
N SER A 105 2.35 6.40 -10.53
CA SER A 105 2.56 5.01 -10.16
C SER A 105 1.48 4.12 -10.73
N VAL A 106 1.88 2.97 -11.24
CA VAL A 106 0.98 1.89 -11.62
C VAL A 106 1.07 0.80 -10.57
N ALA A 107 -0.06 0.50 -9.94
CA ALA A 107 -0.22 -0.57 -8.96
C ALA A 107 -1.01 -1.73 -9.56
N TYR A 108 -0.42 -2.91 -9.59
CA TYR A 108 -1.08 -4.16 -9.91
C TYR A 108 -1.34 -4.92 -8.60
N PHE A 109 -2.60 -5.23 -8.34
CA PHE A 109 -3.04 -6.00 -7.17
C PHE A 109 -3.24 -7.45 -7.61
N PHE A 110 -2.45 -8.35 -7.04
CA PHE A 110 -2.61 -9.78 -7.19
C PHE A 110 -3.50 -10.28 -6.05
N GLU A 111 -4.71 -10.68 -6.40
CA GLU A 111 -5.81 -10.94 -5.45
C GLU A 111 -6.38 -12.35 -5.65
N PRO A 112 -6.95 -12.97 -4.60
CA PRO A 112 -7.73 -14.19 -4.76
C PRO A 112 -8.98 -13.99 -5.62
N ASN A 113 -9.59 -15.09 -6.05
CA ASN A 113 -10.95 -15.05 -6.59
C ASN A 113 -11.92 -14.53 -5.52
N PHE A 114 -12.98 -13.83 -5.95
CA PHE A 114 -13.94 -13.18 -5.05
C PHE A 114 -14.59 -14.17 -4.06
N ASP A 115 -14.82 -15.40 -4.49
CA ASP A 115 -15.42 -16.51 -3.72
C ASP A 115 -14.39 -17.42 -3.04
N ALA A 116 -13.09 -17.07 -3.09
CA ALA A 116 -12.05 -17.87 -2.47
C ALA A 116 -12.16 -17.81 -0.94
N VAL A 117 -12.19 -19.00 -0.31
CA VAL A 117 -12.02 -19.16 1.13
C VAL A 117 -10.53 -19.35 1.42
N ILE A 118 -9.94 -18.37 2.08
CA ILE A 118 -8.54 -18.39 2.49
C ILE A 118 -8.46 -19.03 3.86
N THR A 119 -7.87 -20.23 3.92
CA THR A 119 -7.62 -20.94 5.17
C THR A 119 -6.14 -20.88 5.48
N PRO A 120 -5.72 -20.50 6.71
CA PRO A 120 -4.31 -20.49 7.09
C PRO A 120 -3.63 -21.84 6.80
N LEU A 121 -2.40 -21.81 6.29
CA LEU A 121 -1.70 -23.02 5.84
C LEU A 121 -1.49 -24.03 6.98
N ALA A 122 -1.13 -23.56 8.18
CA ALA A 122 -1.02 -24.42 9.36
C ALA A 122 -2.36 -25.08 9.73
N ALA A 123 -3.48 -24.38 9.52
CA ALA A 123 -4.81 -24.96 9.68
C ALA A 123 -5.13 -26.00 8.59
N ALA A 124 -4.66 -25.80 7.36
CA ALA A 124 -4.84 -26.74 6.25
C ALA A 124 -4.00 -28.02 6.38
N GLU A 125 -2.82 -27.95 7.02
CA GLU A 125 -1.92 -29.10 7.20
C GLU A 125 -2.26 -29.96 8.43
N GLY A 126 -3.30 -29.62 9.19
CA GLY A 126 -3.71 -30.38 10.39
C GLY A 126 -2.68 -30.35 11.53
N ALA A 127 -1.65 -29.51 11.43
CA ALA A 127 -0.49 -29.46 12.32
C ALA A 127 -0.74 -28.74 13.66
N GLY A 128 -2.00 -28.56 14.05
CA GLY A 128 -2.38 -27.68 15.15
C GLY A 128 -2.72 -26.28 14.63
N ARG A 129 -3.70 -25.66 15.28
CA ARG A 129 -4.45 -24.48 14.81
C ARG A 129 -3.51 -23.43 14.20
N GLY A 130 -3.70 -23.15 12.90
CA GLY A 130 -3.46 -21.79 12.43
C GLY A 130 -4.23 -20.83 13.34
N SER A 131 -3.65 -19.67 13.63
CA SER A 131 -4.16 -18.76 14.65
C SER A 131 -5.50 -18.11 14.27
N GLY A 132 -5.89 -18.15 12.99
CA GLY A 132 -7.11 -17.55 12.46
C GLY A 132 -8.15 -18.54 11.90
N GLU A 133 -9.41 -18.11 11.90
CA GLU A 133 -10.50 -18.79 11.20
C GLU A 133 -10.41 -18.52 9.68
N PRO A 134 -10.93 -19.42 8.82
CA PRO A 134 -11.00 -19.18 7.39
C PRO A 134 -11.73 -17.87 7.03
N VAL A 135 -11.21 -17.13 6.05
CA VAL A 135 -11.77 -15.86 5.60
C VAL A 135 -12.26 -15.98 4.15
N LEU A 136 -13.52 -15.56 3.90
CA LEU A 136 -14.02 -15.38 2.53
C LEU A 136 -13.50 -14.06 1.97
N TYR A 137 -12.68 -14.12 0.91
CA TYR A 137 -12.00 -12.92 0.39
C TYR A 137 -12.96 -11.81 -0.03
N GLY A 138 -14.08 -12.17 -0.67
CA GLY A 138 -15.08 -11.21 -1.11
C GLY A 138 -15.73 -10.40 0.01
N GLU A 139 -15.84 -10.96 1.22
CA GLU A 139 -16.32 -10.25 2.41
C GLU A 139 -15.25 -9.29 2.93
N HIS A 140 -14.02 -9.77 3.12
CA HIS A 140 -12.87 -8.96 3.53
C HIS A 140 -12.66 -7.74 2.62
N LEU A 141 -12.71 -7.95 1.30
CA LEU A 141 -12.60 -6.89 0.31
C LEU A 141 -13.70 -5.82 0.48
N ARG A 142 -14.95 -6.24 0.69
CA ARG A 142 -16.09 -5.33 0.87
C ARG A 142 -15.98 -4.52 2.16
N GLU A 143 -15.58 -5.15 3.26
CA GLU A 143 -15.39 -4.49 4.55
C GLU A 143 -14.28 -3.43 4.45
N LYS A 144 -13.12 -3.79 3.89
CA LYS A 144 -11.99 -2.87 3.67
C LYS A 144 -12.33 -1.67 2.79
N VAL A 145 -13.03 -1.94 1.69
CA VAL A 145 -13.45 -0.87 0.78
C VAL A 145 -14.39 0.08 1.51
N THR A 146 -15.40 -0.44 2.21
CA THR A 146 -16.36 0.42 2.94
C THR A 146 -15.71 1.17 4.11
N SER A 147 -14.78 0.56 4.86
CA SER A 147 -14.04 1.25 5.93
C SER A 147 -13.16 2.37 5.40
N ASN A 148 -12.46 2.17 4.28
CA ASN A 148 -11.57 3.16 3.68
C ASN A 148 -12.32 4.35 3.05
N PHE A 149 -13.59 4.17 2.67
CA PHE A 149 -14.43 5.23 2.09
C PHE A 149 -15.38 5.91 3.10
N ASN A 150 -15.49 5.43 4.33
CA ASN A 150 -16.37 6.00 5.37
C ASN A 150 -15.78 7.17 6.17
N TYR A 151 -14.63 7.74 5.77
CA TYR A 151 -14.11 9.00 6.35
C TYR A 151 -14.94 10.25 6.01
N GLY A 152 -16.16 10.11 5.49
CA GLY A 152 -17.02 11.20 5.01
C GLY A 152 -18.22 11.58 5.89
N VAL A 153 -18.49 10.86 6.99
CA VAL A 153 -19.53 11.29 7.94
C VAL A 153 -18.85 11.89 9.17
N ALA A 154 -18.71 13.21 9.15
CA ALA A 154 -18.49 13.95 10.39
C ALA A 154 -19.60 13.54 11.37
N GLN A 155 -19.22 12.90 12.48
CA GLN A 155 -20.10 12.81 13.63
C GLN A 155 -20.25 14.25 14.15
N GLY A 156 -21.36 14.88 13.78
CA GLY A 156 -21.87 16.09 14.42
C GLY A 156 -22.68 15.76 15.66
#